data_AF-A0A7X8KBM6-F1
#
_entry.id   AF-A0A7X8KBM6-F1
#
_cell.length_a   1.000
_cell.length_b   1.000
_cell.length_c   1.000
_cell.angle_alpha   90.00
_cell.angle_beta   90.00
_cell.angle_gamma   90.00
#
_symmetry.space_group_name_H-M   'P 1'
#
loop_
_entity.id
_entity.type
_entity.pdbx_description
1 polymer ?
#
loop_
_entity_poly.entity_id
_entity_poly.type
_entity_poly.pdbx_seq_one_letter_code
_entity_poly.pdbx_strand_id
1 'polypeptide(L)'
;MERNVSSRAIVVHSQKQSQMNRRLTLLSVDFGLIEAISYGSAKSIRAPKANVFANATVYLYYNPVRDHYTLKDVAIIESNEHLRSEITLTYRGLFMAELIMKTHGGESELEYELLSQ
;
A
#
# COMPACT_ATOMS: atom_id res chain seq x y z
N MET A 1 1.81 -9.66 19.94
CA MET A 1 1.68 -8.71 18.82
C MET A 1 0.37 -7.95 18.99
N GLU A 2 0.42 -6.62 18.97
CA GLU A 2 -0.80 -5.81 18.97
C GLU A 2 -1.60 -6.08 17.70
N ARG A 3 -2.93 -6.20 17.83
CA ARG A 3 -3.79 -6.51 16.69
C ARG A 3 -4.06 -5.29 15.83
N ASN A 4 -4.11 -4.11 16.43
CA ASN A 4 -4.21 -2.85 15.69
C ASN A 4 -2.83 -2.24 15.69
N VAL A 5 -2.32 -1.95 14.49
CA VAL A 5 -0.99 -1.34 14.31
C VAL A 5 -1.10 -0.26 13.25
N SER A 6 -0.14 0.66 13.24
CA SER A 6 -0.02 1.68 12.21
C SER A 6 1.42 1.79 11.75
N SER A 7 1.62 2.19 10.49
CA SER A 7 2.95 2.42 9.93
C SER A 7 2.86 3.43 8.79
N ARG A 8 3.98 4.09 8.47
CA ARG A 8 4.12 4.80 7.19
C ARG A 8 4.31 3.78 6.07
N ALA A 9 3.57 3.93 5.00
CA ALA A 9 3.67 3.02 3.87
C ALA A 9 3.36 3.67 2.53
N ILE A 10 3.94 3.10 1.47
CA ILE A 10 3.60 3.38 0.08
C ILE A 10 2.81 2.20 -0.48
N VAL A 11 1.70 2.49 -1.16
CA VAL A 11 0.93 1.47 -1.89
C VAL A 11 1.66 1.15 -3.20
N VAL A 12 2.40 0.05 -3.24
CA VAL A 12 3.20 -0.33 -4.41
C VAL A 12 2.40 -1.14 -5.42
N HIS A 13 1.35 -1.85 -4.98
CA HIS A 13 0.50 -2.62 -5.88
C HIS A 13 -0.94 -2.73 -5.36
N SER A 14 -1.88 -2.91 -6.29
CA SER A 14 -3.28 -3.06 -5.99
C SER A 14 -3.97 -3.99 -6.98
N GLN A 15 -4.58 -5.05 -6.45
CA GLN A 15 -5.29 -6.05 -7.24
C GLN A 15 -6.74 -6.18 -6.76
N LYS A 16 -7.67 -6.33 -7.70
CA LYS A 16 -9.05 -6.70 -7.38
C LYS A 16 -9.07 -8.13 -6.81
N GLN A 17 -9.53 -8.29 -5.57
CA GLN A 17 -9.60 -9.59 -4.90
C GLN A 17 -11.02 -10.20 -4.98
N SER A 18 -12.05 -9.35 -5.01
CA SER A 18 -13.44 -9.75 -5.22
C SER A 18 -14.20 -8.59 -5.89
N GLN A 19 -15.51 -8.75 -6.12
CA GLN A 19 -16.34 -7.63 -6.58
C GLN A 19 -16.26 -6.40 -5.67
N MET A 20 -15.94 -6.57 -4.38
CA MET A 20 -16.01 -5.52 -3.36
C MET A 20 -14.68 -5.16 -2.69
N ASN A 21 -13.66 -6.00 -2.80
CA ASN A 21 -12.42 -5.87 -2.04
C ASN A 21 -11.22 -5.70 -2.95
N ARG A 22 -10.23 -4.97 -2.45
CA ARG A 22 -8.91 -4.85 -3.07
C ARG A 22 -7.86 -5.44 -2.14
N ARG A 23 -6.96 -6.21 -2.72
CA ARG A 23 -5.70 -6.60 -2.08
C ARG A 23 -4.66 -5.55 -2.45
N LEU A 24 -3.96 -5.05 -1.44
CA LEU A 24 -2.93 -4.04 -1.56
C LEU A 24 -1.61 -4.64 -1.10
N THR A 25 -0.54 -4.33 -1.81
CA THR A 25 0.81 -4.54 -1.33
C THR A 25 1.35 -3.19 -0.86
N LEU A 26 1.81 -3.15 0.39
CA LEU A 26 2.30 -1.95 1.04
C LEU A 26 3.78 -2.13 1.34
N LEU A 27 4.61 -1.18 0.93
CA LEU A 27 5.96 -1.03 1.44
C LEU A 27 5.89 -0.22 2.73
N SER A 28 5.97 -0.90 3.86
CA SER A 28 5.84 -0.37 5.22
C SER A 28 7.20 -0.19 5.86
N VAL A 29 7.41 0.94 6.53
CA VAL A 29 8.64 1.19 7.32
C VAL A 29 8.80 0.14 8.43
N ASP A 30 7.72 -0.15 9.15
CA ASP A 30 7.79 -1.02 10.34
C ASP A 30 7.66 -2.52 10.05
N PHE A 31 7.12 -2.87 8.86
CA PHE A 31 6.70 -4.25 8.56
C PHE A 31 7.24 -4.78 7.23
N GLY A 32 8.03 -3.99 6.51
CA GLY A 32 8.52 -4.34 5.18
C GLY A 32 7.39 -4.42 4.15
N LEU A 33 7.51 -5.36 3.20
CA LEU A 33 6.46 -5.62 2.21
C LEU A 33 5.37 -6.51 2.82
N ILE A 34 4.17 -5.95 2.96
CA ILE A 34 3.01 -6.67 3.51
C ILE A 34 1.81 -6.62 2.57
N GLU A 35 0.98 -7.66 2.64
CA GLU A 35 -0.34 -7.67 2.02
C GLU A 35 -1.41 -7.18 3.00
N ALA A 36 -2.26 -6.27 2.53
CA ALA A 36 -3.42 -5.80 3.25
C ALA A 36 -4.70 -5.89 2.40
N ILE A 37 -5.81 -6.33 3.01
CA ILE A 37 -7.13 -6.36 2.37
C ILE A 37 -7.88 -5.08 2.72
N SER A 38 -8.31 -4.34 1.70
CA SER A 38 -9.24 -3.21 1.82
C SER A 38 -10.65 -3.66 1.47
N TYR A 39 -11.45 -3.94 2.50
CA TYR A 39 -12.84 -4.39 2.36
C TYR A 39 -13.78 -3.26 1.96
N GLY A 40 -14.69 -3.53 1.01
CA GLY A 40 -15.72 -2.56 0.59
C GLY A 40 -15.21 -1.38 -0.26
N SER A 41 -13.96 -1.43 -0.71
CA SER A 41 -13.28 -0.38 -1.48
C SER A 41 -13.88 -0.09 -2.85
N ALA A 42 -14.68 -1.00 -3.42
CA ALA A 42 -15.29 -0.80 -4.74
C ALA A 42 -16.61 0.00 -4.73
N LYS A 43 -17.24 0.27 -3.57
CA LYS A 43 -18.58 0.90 -3.50
C LYS A 43 -18.71 2.09 -2.54
N SER A 44 -17.84 2.20 -1.54
CA SER A 44 -18.03 3.20 -0.49
C SER A 44 -17.15 4.43 -0.72
N ILE A 45 -17.75 5.62 -0.70
CA ILE A 45 -17.03 6.90 -0.59
C ILE A 45 -16.12 6.92 0.65
N ARG A 46 -16.51 6.19 1.70
CA ARG A 46 -15.79 6.09 2.98
C ARG A 46 -14.73 4.98 3.02
N ALA A 47 -14.57 4.20 1.95
CA ALA A 47 -13.51 3.19 1.96
C ALA A 47 -12.14 3.85 1.88
N PRO A 48 -11.10 3.30 2.54
CA PRO A 48 -9.78 3.88 2.51
C PRO A 48 -9.25 3.95 1.08
N LYS A 49 -8.98 5.16 0.59
CA LYS A 49 -8.48 5.40 -0.77
C LYS A 49 -6.96 5.24 -0.84
N ALA A 50 -6.51 4.01 -0.68
CA ALA A 50 -5.12 3.62 -0.89
C ALA A 50 -4.89 3.28 -2.37
N ASN A 51 -4.81 4.30 -3.23
CA ASN A 51 -4.40 4.11 -4.62
C ASN A 51 -2.91 3.80 -4.70
N VAL A 52 -2.49 3.07 -5.74
CA VAL A 52 -1.07 2.85 -6.02
C VAL A 52 -0.32 4.20 -6.03
N PHE A 53 0.91 4.23 -5.55
CA PHE A 53 1.75 5.42 -5.31
C PHE A 53 1.37 6.30 -4.12
N ALA A 54 0.22 6.09 -3.47
CA ALA A 54 -0.10 6.88 -2.29
C ALA A 54 0.91 6.59 -1.17
N ASN A 55 1.54 7.66 -0.67
CA ASN A 55 2.32 7.66 0.55
C ASN A 55 1.40 8.07 1.70
N ALA A 56 1.30 7.24 2.73
CA ALA A 56 0.32 7.43 3.79
C ALA A 56 0.75 6.81 5.12
N THR A 57 0.14 7.28 6.20
CA THR A 57 0.03 6.47 7.41
C THR A 57 -1.14 5.50 7.24
N VAL A 58 -0.87 4.21 7.31
CA VAL A 58 -1.87 3.14 7.22
C VAL A 58 -2.22 2.62 8.61
N TYR A 59 -3.51 2.40 8.85
CA TYR A 59 -4.01 1.78 10.08
C TYR A 59 -4.50 0.38 9.75
N LEU A 60 -3.89 -0.62 10.38
CA LEU A 60 -4.01 -2.02 10.03
C LEU A 60 -4.56 -2.82 11.22
N TYR A 61 -5.35 -3.85 10.89
CA TYR A 61 -5.71 -4.90 11.84
C TYR A 61 -5.09 -6.23 11.40
N TYR A 62 -4.17 -6.78 12.20
CA TYR A 62 -3.60 -8.09 11.97
C TYR A 62 -4.58 -9.19 12.39
N ASN A 63 -4.92 -10.09 11.46
CA ASN A 63 -5.71 -11.27 11.73
C ASN A 63 -4.79 -12.50 11.86
N PRO A 64 -4.47 -12.98 13.08
CA PRO A 64 -3.52 -14.07 13.28
C PRO A 64 -4.04 -15.43 12.78
N VAL A 65 -5.36 -15.59 12.58
CA VAL A 65 -5.94 -16.85 12.10
C VAL A 65 -5.79 -16.98 10.58
N ARG A 66 -5.82 -15.85 9.88
CA ARG A 66 -5.79 -15.79 8.41
C ARG A 66 -4.49 -15.20 7.86
N ASP A 67 -3.54 -14.93 8.76
CA ASP A 67 -2.22 -14.36 8.49
C ASP A 67 -2.20 -13.23 7.44
N HIS A 68 -3.05 -12.23 7.65
CA HIS A 68 -3.07 -11.04 6.79
C HIS A 68 -3.48 -9.80 7.57
N TYR A 69 -3.18 -8.65 7.00
CA TYR A 69 -3.65 -7.37 7.51
C TYR A 69 -4.95 -6.95 6.84
N THR A 70 -5.85 -6.37 7.61
CA THR A 70 -6.99 -5.61 7.10
C THR A 70 -6.66 -4.14 7.16
N LEU A 71 -6.79 -3.42 6.04
CA LEU A 71 -6.68 -1.96 6.02
C LEU A 71 -7.95 -1.37 6.63
N LYS A 72 -7.81 -0.71 7.78
CA LYS A 72 -8.92 -0.09 8.52
C LYS A 72 -9.11 1.36 8.12
N ASP A 73 -8.01 2.10 8.00
CA ASP A 73 -8.03 3.50 7.63
C ASP A 73 -6.69 3.92 6.99
N VAL A 74 -6.68 5.07 6.33
CA VAL A 74 -5.52 5.65 5.64
C VAL A 74 -5.54 7.16 5.83
N ALA A 75 -4.45 7.72 6.38
CA ALA A 75 -4.19 9.14 6.38
C ALA A 75 -3.15 9.45 5.29
N ILE A 76 -3.59 10.04 4.17
CA ILE A 76 -2.74 10.37 3.03
C ILE A 76 -1.75 11.47 3.43
N ILE A 77 -0.46 11.18 3.26
CA ILE A 77 0.63 12.17 3.35
C ILE A 77 0.78 12.81 1.98
N GLU A 78 0.87 11.98 0.94
CA GLU A 78 0.95 12.41 -0.45
C GLU A 78 0.27 11.40 -1.39
N SER A 79 -0.53 11.89 -2.34
CA SER A 79 -1.29 11.03 -3.26
C SER A 79 -0.49 10.59 -4.50
N ASN A 80 0.59 11.31 -4.82
CA ASN A 80 1.42 11.12 -6.02
C ASN A 80 0.61 10.98 -7.30
N GLU A 81 -0.51 11.70 -7.41
CA GLU A 81 -1.40 11.63 -8.58
C GLU A 81 -0.71 12.09 -9.86
N HIS A 82 0.31 12.95 -9.78
CA HIS A 82 1.09 13.35 -10.95
C HIS A 82 1.75 12.16 -11.67
N LEU A 83 2.05 11.06 -10.98
CA LEU A 83 2.63 9.86 -11.61
C LEU A 83 1.64 9.22 -12.60
N ARG A 84 0.34 9.50 -12.46
CA ARG A 84 -0.71 9.08 -13.39
C ARG A 84 -1.01 10.09 -14.50
N SER A 85 -0.34 11.25 -14.51
CA SER A 85 -0.63 12.31 -15.49
C SER A 85 -0.19 11.95 -16.92
N GLU A 86 0.85 11.12 -17.05
CA GLU A 86 1.35 10.62 -18.33
C GLU A 86 1.82 9.17 -18.23
N ILE A 87 1.71 8.44 -19.34
CA ILE A 87 2.03 7.01 -19.38
C ILE A 87 3.49 6.73 -19.01
N THR A 88 4.42 7.62 -19.40
CA THR A 88 5.85 7.48 -19.09
C THR A 88 6.10 7.53 -17.59
N LEU A 89 5.51 8.50 -16.88
CA LEU A 89 5.62 8.57 -15.41
C LEU A 89 4.93 7.39 -14.74
N THR A 90 3.78 6.97 -15.27
CA THR A 90 3.03 5.84 -14.72
C THR A 90 3.90 4.58 -14.75
N TYR A 91 4.49 4.26 -15.89
CA TYR A 91 5.32 3.06 -16.02
C TYR A 91 6.67 3.18 -15.32
N ARG A 92 7.23 4.39 -15.14
CA ARG A 92 8.40 4.59 -14.27
C ARG A 92 8.10 4.25 -12.81
N GLY A 93 6.99 4.78 -12.29
CA GLY A 93 6.54 4.47 -10.93
C GLY A 93 6.23 2.98 -10.76
N LEU A 94 5.51 2.38 -11.73
CA LEU A 94 5.20 0.94 -11.70
C LEU A 94 6.47 0.08 -11.81
N PHE A 95 7.46 0.49 -12.60
CA PHE A 95 8.72 -0.23 -12.72
C PHE A 95 9.46 -0.27 -11.37
N MET A 96 9.56 0.86 -10.67
CA MET A 96 10.20 0.91 -9.34
C MET A 96 9.42 0.09 -8.31
N ALA A 97 8.09 0.16 -8.34
CA ALA A 97 7.24 -0.66 -7.48
C ALA A 97 7.43 -2.16 -7.74
N GLU A 98 7.45 -2.59 -9.01
CA GLU A 98 7.70 -3.98 -9.39
C GLU A 98 9.11 -4.43 -9.00
N LEU A 99 10.12 -3.59 -9.21
CA LEU A 99 11.50 -3.87 -8.82
C LEU A 99 11.61 -4.16 -7.33
N ILE A 100 11.02 -3.31 -6.48
CA ILE A 100 11.00 -3.50 -5.03
C ILE A 100 10.25 -4.78 -4.65
N MET A 101 9.09 -5.04 -5.25
CA MET A 101 8.30 -6.25 -4.96
C MET A 101 8.96 -7.56 -5.42
N LYS A 102 9.81 -7.53 -6.46
CA LYS A 102 10.44 -8.72 -7.05
C LYS A 102 11.88 -8.96 -6.60
N THR A 103 12.45 -8.06 -5.81
CA THR A 103 13.80 -8.17 -5.26
C THR A 103 13.76 -8.31 -3.73
N HIS A 104 14.68 -7.67 -3.00
CA HIS A 104 14.79 -7.73 -1.54
C HIS A 104 14.01 -6.61 -0.83
N GLY A 105 12.96 -6.08 -1.45
CA GLY A 105 12.19 -4.98 -0.90
C GLY A 105 11.50 -5.31 0.43
N GLY A 106 11.37 -4.32 1.29
CA GLY A 106 10.86 -4.44 2.64
C GLY A 106 11.89 -4.82 3.69
N GLU A 107 13.18 -4.87 3.36
CA GLU A 107 14.26 -5.20 4.30
C GLU A 107 14.91 -3.94 4.91
N SER A 108 14.65 -2.74 4.36
CA SER A 108 15.25 -1.49 4.82
C SER A 108 14.32 -0.28 4.72
N GLU A 109 14.34 0.60 5.74
CA GLU A 109 13.61 1.88 5.69
C GLU A 109 14.08 2.78 4.52
N LEU A 110 15.33 2.63 4.07
CA LEU A 110 15.88 3.38 2.94
C LEU A 110 15.11 3.13 1.63
N GLU A 111 14.42 2.00 1.50
CA GLU A 111 13.62 1.69 0.32
C GLU A 111 12.31 2.49 0.30
N TYR A 112 11.72 2.72 1.48
CA TYR A 112 10.60 3.64 1.64
C TYR A 112 11.05 5.08 1.36
N GLU A 113 12.23 5.48 1.88
CA GLU A 113 12.80 6.80 1.60
C GLU A 113 13.05 7.01 0.11
N LEU A 114 13.64 6.04 -0.58
CA LEU A 114 13.90 6.08 -2.03
C LEU A 114 12.63 6.32 -2.85
N LEU A 115 11.52 5.67 -2.53
CA LEU A 115 10.26 5.79 -3.26
C LEU A 115 9.38 6.97 -2.81
N SER A 116 9.72 7.64 -1.72
CA SER A 116 8.95 8.77 -1.18
C SER A 116 9.49 10.14 -1.60
N GLN A 117 10.53 10.16 -2.44
CA GLN A 117 11.11 11.37 -3.05
C GLN A 117 10.31 11.89 -4.25
#